data_AF-A0A1Z5YTA9-F1
#
_entry.id   AF-A0A1Z5YTA9-F1
#
_cell.length_a   1.000
_cell.length_b   1.000
_cell.length_c   1.000
_cell.angle_alpha   90.00
_cell.angle_beta   90.00
_cell.angle_gamma   90.00
#
_symmetry.space_group_name_H-M   'P 1'
#
loop_
_entity.id
_entity.type
_entity.pdbx_description
1 polymer ?
#
loop_
_entity_poly.entity_id
_entity_poly.type
_entity_poly.pdbx_seq_one_letter_code
_entity_poly.pdbx_strand_id
1 'polypeptide(L)'
;MAAEGGYQCNKADDGNWSGGRVGRGNLAGTKYGISAALMALVMGSVSSVTPAIMRRITIGQARDIAAQRFWQVMGCSDLPAGVDVMLFDFGFNSTPERAVKHLQTVTGVAHVDGVMGPDTLFAVENAALYRIAPFLSHDYAEQFQTWLGVSPDGHIGPLTLRAAAEQQAHDVMLVYALASQQEAAYRSFKKFSVFGDGWLNRLEARVAFAHQLLAAQNAPPASA
;
A
#
# COMPACT_ATOMS: atom_id res chain seq x y z
N MET A 1 -12.78 1.33 -1.45
CA MET A 1 -13.04 0.63 -2.74
C MET A 1 -14.18 1.31 -3.49
N ALA A 2 -13.84 2.05 -4.55
CA ALA A 2 -14.79 2.50 -5.57
C ALA A 2 -15.34 1.30 -6.37
N ALA A 3 -16.53 1.43 -6.93
CA ALA A 3 -17.29 0.35 -7.58
C ALA A 3 -16.74 -0.07 -8.97
N GLU A 4 -15.43 0.02 -9.18
CA GLU A 4 -14.77 -0.41 -10.42
C GLU A 4 -14.12 -1.78 -10.20
N GLY A 5 -14.71 -2.83 -10.75
CA GLY A 5 -14.16 -4.19 -10.64
C GLY A 5 -15.16 -5.27 -10.99
N GLY A 6 -15.68 -5.26 -12.21
CA GLY A 6 -16.56 -6.32 -12.71
C GLY A 6 -15.89 -7.71 -12.67
N TYR A 7 -16.68 -8.75 -12.91
CA TYR A 7 -16.13 -10.09 -13.08
C TYR A 7 -15.29 -10.17 -14.36
N GLN A 8 -14.08 -10.68 -14.27
CA GLN A 8 -13.22 -11.01 -15.40
C GLN A 8 -12.67 -12.43 -15.28
N CYS A 9 -12.44 -13.09 -16.43
CA CYS A 9 -11.92 -14.45 -16.47
C CYS A 9 -11.01 -14.65 -17.69
N ASN A 10 -9.70 -14.52 -17.49
CA ASN A 10 -8.67 -14.76 -18.49
C ASN A 10 -7.83 -15.98 -18.10
N LYS A 11 -7.80 -16.99 -18.97
CA LYS A 11 -7.02 -18.23 -18.75
C LYS A 11 -5.51 -18.01 -18.64
N ALA A 12 -4.99 -16.92 -19.19
CA ALA A 12 -3.57 -16.58 -19.16
C ALA A 12 -3.16 -15.75 -17.92
N ASP A 13 -4.11 -15.43 -17.04
CA ASP A 13 -3.88 -14.64 -15.84
C ASP A 13 -3.86 -15.54 -14.60
N ASP A 14 -2.72 -15.60 -13.91
CA ASP A 14 -2.53 -16.38 -12.68
C ASP A 14 -3.61 -16.08 -11.62
N GLY A 15 -4.05 -14.82 -11.50
CA GLY A 15 -5.04 -14.42 -10.49
C GLY A 15 -6.43 -15.03 -10.70
N ASN A 16 -6.69 -15.61 -11.87
CA ASN A 16 -7.98 -16.18 -12.25
C ASN A 16 -8.05 -17.68 -11.90
N TRP A 17 -6.94 -18.28 -11.48
CA TRP A 17 -6.84 -19.69 -11.12
C TRP A 17 -6.84 -19.87 -9.59
N SER A 18 -7.68 -20.76 -9.07
CA SER A 18 -7.84 -20.94 -7.62
C SER A 18 -6.60 -21.50 -6.92
N GLY A 19 -5.67 -22.12 -7.68
CA GLY A 19 -4.36 -22.53 -7.19
C GLY A 19 -3.28 -21.44 -7.29
N GLY A 20 -3.64 -20.21 -7.66
CA GLY A 20 -2.72 -19.05 -7.71
C GLY A 20 -1.74 -19.04 -8.88
N ARG A 21 -1.88 -19.98 -9.83
CA ARG A 21 -1.06 -20.04 -11.04
C ARG A 21 -1.85 -20.65 -12.19
N VAL A 22 -1.56 -20.21 -13.41
CA VAL A 22 -2.14 -20.78 -14.63
C VAL A 22 -2.05 -22.30 -14.64
N GLY A 23 -3.20 -22.96 -14.82
CA GLY A 23 -3.34 -24.41 -14.85
C GLY A 23 -3.41 -25.10 -13.47
N ARG A 24 -3.40 -24.35 -12.36
CA ARG A 24 -3.53 -24.91 -11.01
C ARG A 24 -4.89 -24.59 -10.41
N GLY A 25 -5.65 -25.64 -10.06
CA GLY A 25 -7.02 -25.50 -9.56
C GLY A 25 -8.01 -25.13 -10.65
N ASN A 26 -9.12 -24.52 -10.26
CA ASN A 26 -10.18 -24.12 -11.18
C ASN A 26 -9.89 -22.73 -11.76
N LEU A 27 -10.13 -22.56 -13.06
CA LEU A 27 -10.22 -21.24 -13.68
C LEU A 27 -11.54 -20.59 -13.24
N ALA A 28 -11.49 -19.74 -12.22
CA ALA A 28 -12.66 -19.14 -11.58
C ALA A 28 -12.83 -17.65 -11.87
N GLY A 29 -11.77 -16.94 -12.25
CA GLY A 29 -11.80 -15.50 -12.53
C GLY A 29 -11.57 -14.63 -11.29
N THR A 30 -11.67 -13.31 -11.46
CA THR A 30 -11.57 -12.32 -10.37
C THR A 30 -12.76 -11.36 -10.40
N LYS A 31 -13.11 -10.78 -9.25
CA LYS A 31 -14.16 -9.76 -9.13
C LYS A 31 -13.88 -8.83 -7.96
N TYR A 32 -14.05 -7.52 -8.13
CA TYR A 32 -13.78 -6.49 -7.11
C TYR A 32 -12.39 -6.62 -6.46
N GLY A 33 -11.38 -6.98 -7.25
CA GLY A 33 -10.01 -7.21 -6.76
C GLY A 33 -9.80 -8.55 -6.03
N ILE A 34 -10.85 -9.33 -5.76
CA ILE A 34 -10.73 -10.66 -5.15
C ILE A 34 -10.28 -11.67 -6.21
N SER A 35 -9.07 -12.21 -6.03
CA SER A 35 -8.52 -13.27 -6.87
C SER A 35 -9.13 -14.63 -6.54
N ALA A 36 -9.08 -15.58 -7.49
CA ALA A 36 -9.54 -16.94 -7.25
C ALA A 36 -8.74 -17.63 -6.13
N ALA A 37 -7.44 -17.34 -6.03
CA ALA A 37 -6.57 -17.88 -4.97
C ALA A 37 -6.88 -17.27 -3.60
N LEU A 38 -7.16 -15.96 -3.53
CA LEU A 38 -7.63 -15.33 -2.30
C LEU A 38 -8.97 -15.92 -1.86
N MET A 39 -9.88 -16.15 -2.79
CA MET A 39 -11.15 -16.82 -2.48
C MET A 39 -10.94 -18.26 -1.99
N ALA A 40 -9.96 -18.99 -2.54
CA ALA A 40 -9.61 -20.33 -2.08
C ALA A 40 -9.13 -20.33 -0.62
N LEU A 41 -8.31 -19.35 -0.25
CA LEU A 41 -7.88 -19.15 1.15
C LEU A 41 -9.06 -18.82 2.06
N VAL A 42 -9.97 -17.94 1.62
CA VAL A 42 -11.19 -17.60 2.38
C VAL A 42 -12.09 -18.80 2.58
N MET A 43 -12.24 -19.65 1.56
CA MET A 43 -13.08 -20.84 1.61
C MET A 43 -12.39 -22.07 2.24
N GLY A 44 -11.07 -22.02 2.46
CA GLY A 44 -10.28 -23.18 2.88
C GLY A 44 -10.24 -24.31 1.85
N SER A 45 -10.54 -24.04 0.57
CA SER A 45 -10.62 -25.06 -0.47
C SER A 45 -10.34 -24.50 -1.86
N VAL A 46 -9.28 -25.00 -2.49
CA VAL A 46 -8.90 -24.66 -3.87
C VAL A 46 -9.91 -25.21 -4.89
N SER A 47 -10.42 -26.43 -4.68
CA SER A 47 -11.32 -27.11 -5.62
C SER A 47 -12.76 -26.58 -5.55
N SER A 48 -13.14 -25.96 -4.43
CA SER A 48 -14.50 -25.43 -4.26
C SER A 48 -14.72 -24.07 -4.94
N VAL A 49 -13.66 -23.33 -5.29
CA VAL A 49 -13.79 -22.02 -5.94
C VAL A 49 -14.20 -22.22 -7.41
N THR A 50 -15.32 -21.65 -7.81
CA THR A 50 -15.87 -21.78 -9.18
C THR A 50 -16.20 -20.41 -9.79
N PRO A 51 -16.32 -20.30 -11.13
CA PRO A 51 -16.81 -19.09 -11.77
C PRO A 51 -18.16 -18.61 -11.24
N ALA A 52 -19.07 -19.53 -10.90
CA ALA A 52 -20.38 -19.20 -10.36
C ALA A 52 -20.29 -18.49 -9.00
N ILE A 53 -19.36 -18.95 -8.14
CA ILE A 53 -19.08 -18.32 -6.84
C ILE A 53 -18.47 -16.94 -7.06
N MET A 54 -17.41 -16.84 -7.88
CA MET A 54 -16.71 -15.57 -8.12
C MET A 54 -17.65 -14.50 -8.71
N ARG A 55 -18.57 -14.87 -9.61
CA ARG A 55 -19.57 -13.94 -10.17
C ARG A 55 -20.55 -13.41 -9.13
N ARG A 56 -20.86 -14.19 -8.10
CA ARG A 56 -21.84 -13.85 -7.04
C ARG A 56 -21.25 -12.99 -5.92
N ILE A 57 -19.92 -12.83 -5.85
CA ILE A 57 -19.28 -11.96 -4.86
C ILE A 57 -19.92 -10.57 -4.92
N THR A 58 -20.45 -10.12 -3.79
CA THR A 58 -20.99 -8.77 -3.63
C THR A 58 -19.87 -7.80 -3.26
N ILE A 59 -20.10 -6.49 -3.46
CA ILE A 59 -19.13 -5.49 -3.02
C ILE A 59 -18.97 -5.48 -1.50
N GLY A 60 -20.03 -5.83 -0.74
CA GLY A 60 -19.96 -6.02 0.70
C GLY A 60 -19.02 -7.15 1.08
N GLN A 61 -19.19 -8.33 0.48
CA GLN A 61 -18.29 -9.47 0.71
C GLN A 61 -16.84 -9.16 0.33
N ALA A 62 -16.61 -8.47 -0.79
CA ALA A 62 -15.26 -8.04 -1.17
C ALA A 62 -14.64 -7.09 -0.14
N ARG A 63 -15.43 -6.14 0.39
CA ARG A 63 -15.01 -5.24 1.49
C ARG A 63 -14.70 -6.01 2.76
N ASP A 64 -15.53 -6.97 3.15
CA ASP A 64 -15.31 -7.77 4.35
C ASP A 64 -14.02 -8.61 4.23
N ILE A 65 -13.79 -9.21 3.06
CA ILE A 65 -12.53 -9.94 2.79
C ILE A 65 -11.34 -8.99 2.87
N ALA A 66 -11.41 -7.82 2.23
CA ALA A 66 -10.34 -6.83 2.26
C ALA A 66 -10.07 -6.32 3.68
N ALA A 67 -11.12 -6.07 4.46
CA ALA A 67 -11.00 -5.64 5.84
C ALA A 67 -10.31 -6.71 6.71
N GLN A 68 -10.79 -7.96 6.64
CA GLN A 68 -10.30 -9.04 7.52
C GLN A 68 -8.94 -9.59 7.12
N ARG A 69 -8.62 -9.64 5.81
CA ARG A 69 -7.40 -10.30 5.31
C ARG A 69 -6.27 -9.33 5.04
N PHE A 70 -6.54 -8.02 4.96
CA PHE A 70 -5.54 -7.02 4.64
C PHE A 70 -5.55 -5.89 5.67
N TRP A 71 -6.65 -5.14 5.79
CA TRP A 71 -6.72 -3.96 6.66
C TRP A 71 -6.39 -4.28 8.13
N GLN A 72 -7.07 -5.27 8.70
CA GLN A 72 -6.86 -5.70 10.09
C GLN A 72 -5.50 -6.38 10.28
N VAL A 73 -5.07 -7.21 9.32
CA VAL A 73 -3.78 -7.93 9.38
C VAL A 73 -2.60 -6.96 9.38
N MET A 74 -2.72 -5.86 8.64
CA MET A 74 -1.70 -4.82 8.57
C MET A 74 -1.91 -3.71 9.62
N GLY A 75 -2.85 -3.86 10.55
CA GLY A 75 -3.11 -2.86 11.59
C GLY A 75 -3.41 -1.47 11.04
N CYS A 76 -4.01 -1.35 9.85
CA CYS A 76 -4.17 -0.08 9.16
C CYS A 76 -4.92 0.97 10.00
N SER A 77 -5.86 0.55 10.85
CA SER A 77 -6.59 1.46 11.76
C SER A 77 -5.71 2.11 12.83
N ASP A 78 -4.54 1.54 13.12
CA ASP A 78 -3.60 1.99 14.15
C ASP A 78 -2.47 2.84 13.55
N LEU A 79 -2.52 3.13 12.25
CA LEU A 79 -1.51 3.94 11.54
C LEU A 79 -2.06 5.34 11.23
N PRO A 80 -1.19 6.34 10.98
CA PRO A 80 -1.61 7.64 10.46
C PRO A 80 -2.38 7.48 9.15
N ALA A 81 -3.42 8.32 8.94
CA ALA A 81 -4.39 8.15 7.85
C ALA A 81 -3.84 8.35 6.42
N GLY A 82 -2.59 8.79 6.27
CA GLY A 82 -1.87 8.76 4.98
C GLY A 82 -1.00 7.52 4.80
N VAL A 83 -0.49 6.98 5.91
CA VAL A 83 0.40 5.81 5.92
C VAL A 83 -0.42 4.53 5.74
N ASP A 84 -1.60 4.44 6.35
CA ASP A 84 -2.52 3.32 6.24
C ASP A 84 -2.96 3.05 4.79
N VAL A 85 -3.33 4.08 4.02
CA VAL A 85 -3.78 3.97 2.62
C VAL A 85 -2.65 3.57 1.70
N MET A 86 -1.43 4.05 1.97
CA MET A 86 -0.23 3.66 1.22
C MET A 86 0.11 2.19 1.49
N LEU A 87 0.08 1.76 2.75
CA LEU A 87 0.34 0.39 3.15
C LEU A 87 -0.72 -0.57 2.60
N PHE A 88 -2.00 -0.21 2.77
CA PHE A 88 -3.12 -1.05 2.38
C PHE A 88 -3.13 -1.33 0.88
N ASP A 89 -3.00 -0.30 0.04
CA ASP A 89 -3.03 -0.49 -1.41
C ASP A 89 -1.87 -1.39 -1.88
N PHE A 90 -0.67 -1.16 -1.37
CA PHE A 90 0.47 -1.99 -1.73
C PHE A 90 0.32 -3.43 -1.26
N GLY A 91 -0.16 -3.63 -0.02
CA GLY A 91 -0.44 -4.96 0.52
C GLY A 91 -1.54 -5.70 -0.24
N PHE A 92 -2.56 -4.96 -0.71
CA PHE A 92 -3.65 -5.52 -1.51
C PHE A 92 -3.19 -5.95 -2.92
N ASN A 93 -2.30 -5.18 -3.55
CA ASN A 93 -1.73 -5.50 -4.87
C ASN A 93 -0.55 -6.49 -4.83
N SER A 94 0.08 -6.65 -3.66
CA SER A 94 1.18 -7.58 -3.43
C SER A 94 0.77 -8.64 -2.40
N THR A 95 1.21 -8.51 -1.16
CA THR A 95 0.75 -9.27 0.00
C THR A 95 0.89 -8.41 1.28
N PRO A 96 0.10 -8.67 2.33
CA PRO A 96 0.27 -8.00 3.63
C PRO A 96 1.69 -8.11 4.18
N GLU A 97 2.29 -9.30 4.13
CA GLU A 97 3.65 -9.55 4.60
C GLU A 97 4.68 -8.66 3.91
N ARG A 98 4.61 -8.56 2.56
CA ARG A 98 5.54 -7.72 1.80
C ARG A 98 5.37 -6.26 2.19
N ALA A 99 4.14 -5.76 2.24
CA ALA A 99 3.88 -4.37 2.60
C ALA A 99 4.42 -4.01 3.98
N VAL A 100 4.19 -4.88 4.98
CA VAL A 100 4.71 -4.67 6.34
C VAL A 100 6.24 -4.74 6.38
N LYS A 101 6.89 -5.63 5.61
CA LYS A 101 8.37 -5.66 5.51
C LYS A 101 8.94 -4.35 4.97
N HIS A 102 8.29 -3.76 3.97
CA HIS A 102 8.68 -2.45 3.45
C HIS A 102 8.53 -1.36 4.52
N LEU A 103 7.41 -1.34 5.25
CA LEU A 103 7.19 -0.39 6.34
C LEU A 103 8.25 -0.53 7.44
N GLN A 104 8.47 -1.75 7.95
CA GLN A 104 9.47 -2.06 8.96
C GLN A 104 10.89 -1.65 8.55
N THR A 105 11.21 -1.85 7.26
CA THR A 105 12.51 -1.45 6.69
C THR A 105 12.67 0.07 6.70
N VAL A 106 11.65 0.81 6.26
CA VAL A 106 11.66 2.28 6.19
C VAL A 106 11.71 2.91 7.58
N THR A 107 10.98 2.36 8.55
CA THR A 107 10.93 2.87 9.93
C THR A 107 12.12 2.39 10.78
N GLY A 108 12.92 1.46 10.26
CA GLY A 108 14.14 0.98 10.93
C GLY A 108 13.89 0.03 12.08
N VAL A 109 12.84 -0.79 12.00
CA VAL A 109 12.60 -1.92 12.91
C VAL A 109 13.79 -2.88 12.85
N ALA A 110 14.30 -3.30 14.01
CA ALA A 110 15.51 -4.11 14.09
C ALA A 110 15.38 -5.50 13.43
N HIS A 111 14.19 -6.10 13.50
CA HIS A 111 13.87 -7.38 12.89
C HIS A 111 12.70 -7.23 11.92
N VAL A 112 12.99 -7.41 10.63
CA VAL A 112 11.99 -7.28 9.55
C VAL A 112 11.36 -8.64 9.27
N ASP A 113 10.22 -8.92 9.89
CA ASP A 113 9.47 -10.19 9.76
C ASP A 113 8.22 -10.11 8.89
N GLY A 114 7.71 -8.91 8.61
CA GLY A 114 6.46 -8.73 7.87
C GLY A 114 5.20 -8.93 8.70
N VAL A 115 5.31 -8.93 10.02
CA VAL A 115 4.18 -9.05 10.95
C VAL A 115 3.92 -7.69 11.58
N MET A 116 2.69 -7.19 11.48
CA MET A 116 2.31 -5.96 12.17
C MET A 116 2.19 -6.26 13.68
N GLY A 117 2.98 -5.55 14.48
CA GLY A 117 3.06 -5.74 15.92
C GLY A 117 3.53 -4.48 16.66
N PRO A 118 3.62 -4.52 18.00
CA PRO A 118 3.88 -3.33 18.82
C PRO A 118 5.19 -2.64 18.46
N ASP A 119 6.26 -3.39 18.16
CA ASP A 119 7.55 -2.81 17.74
C ASP A 119 7.44 -2.07 16.40
N THR A 120 6.60 -2.56 15.49
CA THR A 120 6.35 -1.90 14.21
C THR A 120 5.56 -0.62 14.40
N LEU A 121 4.48 -0.65 15.20
CA LEU A 121 3.68 0.54 15.51
C LEU A 121 4.52 1.61 16.22
N PHE A 122 5.32 1.20 17.22
CA PHE A 122 6.25 2.09 17.90
C PHE A 122 7.25 2.73 16.91
N ALA A 123 7.81 1.94 15.99
CA ALA A 123 8.73 2.47 14.98
C ALA A 123 8.04 3.40 13.99
N VAL A 124 6.79 3.13 13.59
CA VAL A 124 6.01 4.06 12.76
C VAL A 124 5.82 5.40 13.46
N GLU A 125 5.60 5.43 14.76
CA GLU A 125 5.39 6.69 15.49
C GLU A 125 6.71 7.44 15.78
N ASN A 126 7.83 6.72 15.93
CA ASN A 126 9.06 7.26 16.53
C ASN A 126 10.28 7.22 15.60
N ALA A 127 10.13 6.82 14.34
CA ALA A 127 11.24 6.75 13.41
C ALA A 127 11.90 8.14 13.24
N ALA A 128 13.21 8.19 13.44
CA ALA A 128 13.93 9.44 13.22
C ALA A 128 13.97 9.78 11.73
N LEU A 129 13.69 11.04 11.37
CA LEU A 129 13.66 11.51 9.98
C LEU A 129 14.92 11.13 9.18
N TYR A 130 16.10 11.19 9.79
CA TYR A 130 17.36 10.81 9.14
C TYR A 130 17.46 9.31 8.79
N ARG A 131 16.68 8.44 9.45
CA ARG A 131 16.59 7.01 9.12
C ARG A 131 15.63 6.75 7.96
N ILE A 132 14.61 7.60 7.83
CA ILE A 132 13.63 7.53 6.74
C ILE A 132 14.26 8.11 5.45
N ALA A 133 15.06 9.17 5.58
CA ALA A 133 15.67 9.92 4.47
C ALA A 133 16.26 9.06 3.33
N PRO A 134 17.05 8.00 3.60
CA PRO A 134 17.68 7.19 2.55
C PRO A 134 16.69 6.39 1.69
N PHE A 135 15.43 6.27 2.12
CA PHE A 135 14.41 5.52 1.39
C PHE A 135 13.60 6.37 0.41
N LEU A 136 13.80 7.70 0.40
CA LEU A 136 13.21 8.57 -0.60
C LEU A 136 14.04 8.47 -1.89
N SER A 137 13.37 8.23 -3.01
CA SER A 137 13.95 8.44 -4.33
C SER A 137 14.22 9.93 -4.57
N HIS A 138 15.03 10.24 -5.58
CA HIS A 138 15.32 11.62 -5.96
C HIS A 138 14.03 12.42 -6.23
N ASP A 139 13.15 11.91 -7.08
CA ASP A 139 11.90 12.57 -7.48
C ASP A 139 10.96 12.81 -6.29
N TYR A 140 10.81 11.81 -5.40
CA TYR A 140 9.99 11.99 -4.20
C TYR A 140 10.66 12.88 -3.13
N ALA A 141 11.99 12.95 -3.10
CA ALA A 141 12.71 13.90 -2.27
C ALA A 141 12.47 15.34 -2.74
N GLU A 142 12.48 15.60 -4.06
CA GLU A 142 12.12 16.91 -4.62
C GLU A 142 10.67 17.30 -4.31
N GLN A 143 9.73 16.35 -4.40
CA GLN A 143 8.34 16.57 -4.03
C GLN A 143 8.18 16.89 -2.53
N PHE A 144 8.86 16.13 -1.65
CA PHE A 144 8.84 16.40 -0.21
C PHE A 144 9.44 17.76 0.13
N GLN A 145 10.55 18.14 -0.51
CA GLN A 145 11.16 19.46 -0.34
C GLN A 145 10.25 20.60 -0.82
N THR A 146 9.59 20.40 -1.98
CA THR A 146 8.58 21.32 -2.49
C THR A 146 7.44 21.49 -1.50
N TRP A 147 6.95 20.38 -0.92
CA TRP A 147 5.90 20.39 0.11
C TRP A 147 6.33 21.16 1.37
N LEU A 148 7.59 21.01 1.79
CA LEU A 148 8.15 21.75 2.92
C LEU A 148 8.41 23.24 2.63
N GLY A 149 8.38 23.66 1.36
CA GLY A 149 8.75 25.01 0.95
C GLY A 149 10.26 25.29 1.00
N VAL A 150 11.10 24.25 0.89
CA VAL A 150 12.57 24.37 0.78
C VAL A 150 13.02 24.09 -0.66
N SER A 151 14.31 24.34 -0.96
CA SER A 151 14.86 24.06 -2.30
C SER A 151 14.70 22.58 -2.68
N PRO A 152 14.03 22.25 -3.79
CA PRO A 152 13.85 20.87 -4.25
C PRO A 152 15.07 20.42 -5.06
N ASP A 153 16.15 20.05 -4.38
CA ASP A 153 17.38 19.54 -4.99
C ASP A 153 17.46 18.01 -5.01
N GLY A 154 16.44 17.33 -4.47
CA GLY A 154 16.34 15.88 -4.34
C GLY A 154 17.33 15.26 -3.35
N HIS A 155 18.02 16.08 -2.55
CA HIS A 155 18.97 15.65 -1.53
C HIS A 155 18.44 15.99 -0.12
N ILE A 156 18.07 14.97 0.65
CA ILE A 156 17.59 15.16 2.02
C ILE A 156 18.76 15.43 2.97
N GLY A 157 19.17 16.70 3.04
CA GLY A 157 20.21 17.20 3.94
C GLY A 157 19.69 17.81 5.25
N PRO A 158 20.59 18.38 6.09
CA PRO A 158 20.23 18.97 7.38
C PRO A 158 19.16 20.06 7.31
N LEU A 159 19.13 20.88 6.24
CA LEU A 159 18.11 21.91 6.06
C LEU A 159 16.72 21.31 5.85
N THR A 160 16.61 20.29 4.99
CA THR A 160 15.36 19.56 4.76
C THR A 160 14.88 18.86 6.03
N LEU A 161 15.78 18.18 6.74
CA LEU A 161 15.45 17.48 8.00
C LEU A 161 14.98 18.46 9.10
N ARG A 162 15.63 19.63 9.19
CA ARG A 162 15.21 20.68 10.12
C ARG A 162 13.83 21.22 9.78
N ALA A 163 13.58 21.56 8.52
CA ALA A 163 12.26 22.03 8.07
C ALA A 163 11.16 20.99 8.34
N ALA A 164 11.45 19.71 8.06
CA ALA A 164 10.55 18.61 8.36
C ALA A 164 10.26 18.48 9.86
N ALA A 165 11.27 18.62 10.72
CA ALA A 165 11.08 18.58 12.17
C ALA A 165 10.25 19.78 12.68
N GLU A 166 10.54 20.98 12.21
CA GLU A 166 9.82 22.21 12.58
C GLU A 166 8.34 22.16 12.17
N GLN A 167 8.02 21.51 11.04
CA GLN A 167 6.64 21.33 10.55
C GLN A 167 5.98 20.02 11.02
N GLN A 168 6.63 19.24 11.88
CA GLN A 168 6.15 17.92 12.32
C GLN A 168 5.78 16.99 11.15
N ALA A 169 6.55 17.05 10.05
CA ALA A 169 6.26 16.38 8.78
C ALA A 169 6.66 14.90 8.73
N HIS A 170 6.67 14.22 9.88
CA HIS A 170 7.11 12.83 10.01
C HIS A 170 6.30 11.89 9.10
N ASP A 171 4.98 11.91 9.21
CA ASP A 171 4.10 10.99 8.47
C ASP A 171 4.07 11.30 6.97
N VAL A 172 4.22 12.58 6.62
CA VAL A 172 4.38 13.06 5.24
C VAL A 172 5.65 12.46 4.63
N MET A 173 6.77 12.49 5.37
CA MET A 173 8.03 11.89 4.93
C MET A 173 7.91 10.36 4.79
N LEU A 174 7.20 9.69 5.69
CA LEU A 174 6.90 8.26 5.57
C LEU A 174 6.08 7.94 4.31
N VAL A 175 5.07 8.75 3.96
CA VAL A 175 4.29 8.57 2.73
C VAL A 175 5.21 8.60 1.50
N TYR A 176 6.11 9.58 1.40
CA TYR A 176 7.04 9.69 0.28
C TYR A 176 8.09 8.56 0.25
N ALA A 177 8.57 8.13 1.41
CA ALA A 177 9.47 6.98 1.51
C ALA A 177 8.77 5.69 1.05
N LEU A 178 7.54 5.44 1.51
CA LEU A 178 6.75 4.28 1.07
C LEU A 178 6.45 4.34 -0.42
N ALA A 179 6.10 5.52 -0.97
CA ALA A 179 5.89 5.70 -2.40
C ALA A 179 7.15 5.34 -3.21
N SER A 180 8.32 5.81 -2.77
CA SER A 180 9.61 5.48 -3.39
C SER A 180 9.88 3.98 -3.42
N GLN A 181 9.61 3.28 -2.32
CA GLN A 181 9.78 1.82 -2.25
C GLN A 181 8.76 1.08 -3.14
N GLN A 182 7.52 1.56 -3.22
CA GLN A 182 6.48 0.98 -4.07
C GLN A 182 6.80 1.17 -5.56
N GLU A 183 7.24 2.36 -5.95
CA GLU A 183 7.67 2.64 -7.31
C GLU A 183 8.83 1.72 -7.73
N ALA A 184 9.86 1.59 -6.88
CA ALA A 184 10.96 0.67 -7.13
C ALA A 184 10.48 -0.78 -7.31
N ALA A 185 9.53 -1.22 -6.49
CA ALA A 185 8.91 -2.53 -6.63
C ALA A 185 8.16 -2.67 -7.97
N TYR A 186 7.33 -1.69 -8.35
CA TYR A 186 6.62 -1.71 -9.63
C TYR A 186 7.57 -1.74 -10.82
N ARG A 187 8.62 -0.92 -10.81
CA ARG A 187 9.65 -0.88 -11.87
C ARG A 187 10.37 -2.22 -12.04
N SER A 188 10.44 -3.05 -11.01
CA SER A 188 11.03 -4.40 -11.07
C SER A 188 10.13 -5.45 -11.74
N PHE A 189 8.85 -5.18 -11.96
CA PHE A 189 7.91 -6.17 -12.47
C PHE A 189 8.03 -6.36 -13.98
N LYS A 190 7.94 -7.63 -14.43
CA LYS A 190 8.06 -8.01 -15.84
C LYS A 190 7.12 -7.27 -16.80
N LYS A 191 5.93 -6.88 -16.34
CA LYS A 191 4.90 -6.19 -17.15
C LYS A 191 4.95 -4.66 -17.03
N PHE A 192 5.97 -4.10 -16.37
CA PHE A 192 6.09 -2.66 -16.18
C PHE A 192 6.14 -1.90 -17.52
N SER A 193 6.80 -2.43 -18.55
CA SER A 193 6.85 -1.78 -19.87
C SER A 193 5.49 -1.62 -20.58
N VAL A 194 4.45 -2.33 -20.11
CA VAL A 194 3.11 -2.28 -20.70
C VAL A 194 2.12 -1.51 -19.82
N PHE A 195 2.21 -1.67 -18.50
CA PHE A 195 1.24 -1.12 -17.55
C PHE A 195 1.83 -0.13 -16.54
N GLY A 196 3.14 0.11 -16.60
CA GLY A 196 3.91 0.88 -15.60
C GLY A 196 3.37 2.28 -15.39
N ASP A 197 3.12 3.03 -16.47
CA ASP A 197 2.57 4.39 -16.38
C ASP A 197 1.24 4.41 -15.61
N GLY A 198 0.37 3.43 -15.87
CA GLY A 198 -0.89 3.30 -15.15
C GLY A 198 -0.70 2.94 -13.67
N TRP A 199 0.35 2.21 -13.32
CA TRP A 199 0.69 1.90 -11.93
C TRP A 199 1.25 3.13 -11.20
N LEU A 200 2.15 3.87 -11.84
CA LEU A 200 2.73 5.09 -11.28
C LEU A 200 1.70 6.21 -11.14
N ASN A 201 0.83 6.43 -12.14
CA ASN A 201 -0.24 7.42 -12.04
C ASN A 201 -1.19 7.13 -10.86
N ARG A 202 -1.48 5.84 -10.59
CA ARG A 202 -2.28 5.47 -9.40
C ARG A 202 -1.52 5.65 -8.10
N LEU A 203 -0.20 5.44 -8.10
CA LEU A 203 0.65 5.72 -6.96
C LEU A 203 0.65 7.21 -6.62
N GLU A 204 0.87 8.08 -7.60
CA GLU A 204 0.81 9.54 -7.42
C GLU A 204 -0.55 10.01 -6.91
N ALA A 205 -1.64 9.49 -7.48
CA ALA A 205 -2.99 9.82 -7.02
C ALA A 205 -3.21 9.41 -5.55
N ARG A 206 -2.60 8.31 -5.10
CA ARG A 206 -2.65 7.89 -3.69
C ARG A 206 -1.77 8.73 -2.79
N VAL A 207 -0.59 9.14 -3.23
CA VAL A 207 0.27 10.07 -2.48
C VAL A 207 -0.49 11.39 -2.25
N ALA A 208 -1.09 11.95 -3.30
CA ALA A 208 -1.92 13.15 -3.18
C ALA A 208 -3.11 12.97 -2.22
N PHE A 209 -3.78 11.81 -2.27
CA PHE A 209 -4.87 11.49 -1.35
C PHE A 209 -4.39 11.33 0.10
N ALA A 210 -3.24 10.68 0.32
CA ALA A 210 -2.62 10.52 1.63
C ALA A 210 -2.29 11.87 2.27
N HIS A 211 -1.81 12.85 1.49
CA HIS A 211 -1.62 14.22 1.99
C HIS A 211 -2.93 14.87 2.45
N GLN A 212 -4.03 14.68 1.72
CA GLN A 212 -5.34 15.22 2.12
C GLN A 212 -5.82 14.61 3.44
N LEU A 213 -5.60 13.31 3.64
CA LEU A 213 -5.97 12.62 4.87
C LEU A 213 -5.13 13.08 6.07
N LEU A 214 -3.81 13.21 5.90
CA LEU A 214 -2.93 13.74 6.95
C LEU A 214 -3.28 15.19 7.31
N ALA A 215 -3.59 16.02 6.31
CA ALA A 215 -4.03 17.39 6.56
C ALA A 215 -5.35 17.44 7.34
N ALA A 216 -6.32 16.57 7.01
CA ALA A 216 -7.59 16.47 7.71
C ALA A 216 -7.44 15.92 9.15
N GLN A 217 -6.53 14.95 9.36
CA GLN A 217 -6.23 14.38 10.68
C GLN A 217 -5.62 15.43 11.63
N ASN A 218 -4.78 16.33 11.10
CA ASN A 218 -4.11 17.37 11.87
C ASN A 218 -4.93 18.67 11.99
N ALA A 219 -6.10 18.74 11.36
CA ALA A 219 -6.96 19.92 11.47
C ALA A 219 -7.56 20.03 12.89
N PRO A 220 -7.61 21.23 13.49
CA PRO A 220 -8.27 21.42 14.77
C PRO A 220 -9.76 21.03 14.65
N PRO A 221 -10.38 20.46 15.70
CA PRO A 221 -11.79 20.11 15.67
C PRO A 221 -12.62 21.37 15.33
N ALA A 222 -13.53 21.24 14.37
CA ALA A 222 -14.43 22.33 14.00
C ALA A 222 -15.16 22.82 15.26
N SER A 223 -15.03 24.11 15.56
CA SER A 223 -15.72 24.74 16.67
C SER A 223 -17.23 24.59 16.46
N ALA A 224 -17.89 23.87 17.38
CA ALA A 224 -19.34 23.73 17.46
C ALA A 224 -20.00 24.98 18.04
#